data_AF-A0A2E3A3K7-F1
#
_entry.id   AF-A0A2E3A3K7-F1
#
_cell.length_a   1.000
_cell.length_b   1.000
_cell.length_c   1.000
_cell.angle_alpha   90.00
_cell.angle_beta   90.00
_cell.angle_gamma   90.00
#
_symmetry.space_group_name_H-M   'P 1'
#
loop_
_entity.id
_entity.type
_entity.pdbx_description
1 polymer ?
#
loop_
_entity_poly.entity_id
_entity_poly.type
_entity_poly.pdbx_seq_one_letter_code
_entity_poly.pdbx_strand_id
1 'polypeptide(L)'
;MEENVIDGDISDTAEVELKSDQEKPNLVKEEGGTLFKDFSKSVKGLNIGHSLKSLDIESSNESWGEHLEPVPLLSVSLKLIGVVGKLYVVLESKNGLVLMDQHAAHERVLYEQMLRRMEEDGAAPSQKLLLPETVELPPKDAKFLQDSLQILNRLGVGISEFGDRTFLLDALPPFVKGTDARKFVLELIDKLQAAGEEVNVLRLGEDVIAKTVCRHSVKANDLLREEELQGLIDNLRSCKMPYTCPHGRPTIIEMTYPELEKKFGRIQ
;
A
#
# COMPACT_ATOMS: atom_id res chain seq x y z
N MET A 1 -33.40 69.54 8.30
CA MET A 1 -33.73 69.26 9.71
C MET A 1 -33.43 67.79 9.89
N GLU A 2 -32.55 67.33 10.77
CA GLU A 2 -31.65 67.92 11.76
C GLU A 2 -30.72 66.75 12.15
N GLU A 3 -29.47 67.07 12.49
CA GLU A 3 -28.53 66.15 13.13
C GLU A 3 -29.04 65.75 14.52
N ASN A 4 -28.65 64.57 15.01
CA ASN A 4 -28.07 64.48 16.36
C ASN A 4 -27.25 63.20 16.56
N VAL A 5 -26.04 63.46 17.03
CA VAL A 5 -25.00 62.56 17.53
C VAL A 5 -25.25 62.31 19.03
N ILE A 6 -24.70 61.23 19.61
CA ILE A 6 -23.90 61.17 20.86
C ILE A 6 -23.79 59.72 21.40
N ASP A 7 -22.53 59.27 21.44
CA ASP A 7 -21.76 58.46 22.42
C ASP A 7 -22.35 57.37 23.33
N GLY A 8 -21.53 56.34 23.51
CA GLY A 8 -21.58 55.42 24.65
C GLY A 8 -20.56 54.28 24.56
N ASP A 9 -19.30 54.57 24.87
CA ASP A 9 -18.22 53.62 25.18
C ASP A 9 -18.54 52.84 26.47
N ILE A 10 -17.98 51.62 26.64
CA ILE A 10 -17.42 51.04 27.89
C ILE A 10 -17.12 49.54 27.67
N SER A 11 -15.83 49.25 27.77
CA SER A 11 -15.20 47.97 28.06
C SER A 11 -15.72 47.33 29.35
N ASP A 12 -15.94 46.00 29.37
CA ASP A 12 -15.51 45.25 30.56
C ASP A 12 -15.28 43.76 30.32
N THR A 13 -14.25 43.29 31.02
CA THR A 13 -13.55 42.01 30.97
C THR A 13 -14.28 40.87 31.68
N ALA A 14 -14.06 39.63 31.23
CA ALA A 14 -13.96 38.46 32.13
C ALA A 14 -13.27 37.28 31.44
N GLU A 15 -11.98 37.13 31.71
CA GLU A 15 -11.28 35.83 31.68
C GLU A 15 -11.85 34.95 32.81
N VAL A 16 -12.12 33.68 32.49
CA VAL A 16 -12.29 32.63 33.50
C VAL A 16 -11.42 31.43 33.10
N GLU A 17 -10.26 31.34 33.73
CA GLU A 17 -9.52 30.09 33.90
C GLU A 17 -10.33 29.13 34.78
N LEU A 18 -10.45 27.87 34.37
CA LEU A 18 -10.70 26.77 35.30
C LEU A 18 -9.75 25.60 35.03
N LYS A 19 -9.22 25.13 36.15
CA LYS A 19 -8.01 24.34 36.36
C LYS A 19 -8.12 22.88 35.91
N SER A 20 -6.92 22.33 35.70
CA SER A 20 -6.57 20.92 35.63
C SER A 20 -7.24 20.06 36.71
N ASP A 21 -7.80 18.92 36.30
CA ASP A 21 -7.75 17.70 37.11
C ASP A 21 -7.28 16.53 36.25
N GLN A 22 -6.16 15.98 36.68
CA GLN A 22 -5.49 14.81 36.15
C GLN A 22 -6.12 13.56 36.77
N GLU A 23 -6.94 12.84 36.03
CA GLU A 23 -7.23 11.43 36.33
C GLU A 23 -6.69 10.56 35.19
N LYS A 24 -5.64 9.80 35.53
CA LYS A 24 -4.99 8.81 34.67
C LYS A 24 -5.91 7.58 34.56
N PRO A 25 -6.34 7.15 33.37
CA PRO A 25 -6.92 5.82 33.22
C PRO A 25 -5.79 4.76 33.23
N ASN A 26 -5.99 3.76 34.10
CA ASN A 26 -5.12 2.63 34.36
C ASN A 26 -4.69 1.87 33.10
N LEU A 27 -3.38 1.63 33.00
CA LEU A 27 -2.76 0.68 32.08
C LEU A 27 -3.16 -0.75 32.45
N VAL A 28 -4.11 -1.34 31.72
CA VAL A 28 -4.23 -2.80 31.64
C VAL A 28 -3.24 -3.26 30.58
N LYS A 29 -2.19 -3.96 31.02
CA LYS A 29 -1.28 -4.70 30.13
C LYS A 29 -2.04 -5.92 29.60
N GLU A 30 -2.49 -5.88 28.36
CA GLU A 30 -2.84 -7.10 27.62
C GLU A 30 -1.64 -7.54 26.79
N GLU A 31 -1.22 -8.79 27.01
CA GLU A 31 -0.15 -9.46 26.29
C GLU A 31 -0.58 -9.80 24.85
N GLY A 32 -0.56 -8.81 23.96
CA GLY A 32 -0.72 -8.99 22.52
C GLY A 32 0.60 -9.41 21.87
N GLY A 33 1.08 -10.62 22.17
CA GLY A 33 2.44 -11.04 21.89
C GLY A 33 2.62 -12.46 21.36
N THR A 34 1.71 -13.00 20.56
CA THR A 34 1.88 -14.38 20.02
C THR A 34 1.47 -14.62 18.57
N LEU A 35 0.69 -13.76 17.90
CA LEU A 35 0.18 -14.12 16.57
C LEU A 35 1.14 -13.86 15.39
N PHE A 36 2.18 -13.04 15.56
CA PHE A 36 3.09 -12.65 14.46
C PHE A 36 4.41 -13.43 14.42
N LYS A 37 4.72 -14.22 15.46
CA LYS A 37 5.96 -15.03 15.50
C LYS A 37 5.87 -16.29 14.64
N ASP A 38 4.66 -16.80 14.39
CA ASP A 38 4.47 -18.07 13.70
C ASP A 38 4.58 -17.95 12.17
N PHE A 39 4.28 -16.78 11.60
CA PHE A 39 4.43 -16.57 10.16
C PHE A 39 5.91 -16.51 9.73
N SER A 40 6.79 -15.91 10.55
CA SER A 40 8.22 -15.79 10.23
C SER A 40 9.02 -17.09 10.35
N LYS A 41 8.50 -18.08 11.08
CA LYS A 41 9.14 -19.40 11.25
C LYS A 41 8.85 -20.35 10.09
N SER A 42 7.76 -20.15 9.35
CA SER A 42 7.36 -21.04 8.26
C SER A 42 8.10 -20.81 6.93
N VAL A 43 8.93 -19.75 6.82
CA VAL A 43 9.61 -19.39 5.56
C VAL A 43 11.14 -19.58 5.63
N LYS A 44 11.71 -19.85 6.82
CA LYS A 44 13.14 -20.17 6.96
C LYS A 44 13.37 -21.69 6.88
N GLY A 45 13.29 -22.25 5.68
CA GLY A 45 13.58 -23.68 5.50
C GLY A 45 13.52 -24.27 4.10
N LEU A 46 13.20 -23.51 3.06
CA LEU A 46 13.22 -24.04 1.69
C LEU A 46 14.64 -24.04 1.11
N ASN A 47 15.41 -25.06 1.50
CA ASN A 47 16.59 -25.50 0.77
C ASN A 47 16.13 -26.53 -0.26
N ILE A 48 16.06 -26.12 -1.52
CA ILE A 48 15.73 -27.03 -2.64
C ILE A 48 17.04 -27.72 -3.05
N GLY A 49 17.22 -28.96 -2.57
CA GLY A 49 18.33 -29.84 -2.93
C GLY A 49 17.87 -31.29 -2.98
N HIS A 50 18.08 -31.94 -4.12
CA HIS A 50 17.75 -33.34 -4.46
C HIS A 50 18.08 -34.37 -3.37
N SER A 51 17.19 -35.36 -3.16
CA SER A 51 17.43 -36.80 -3.44
C SER A 51 16.37 -37.67 -2.74
N LEU A 52 15.58 -38.39 -3.54
CA LEU A 52 14.65 -39.43 -3.09
C LEU A 52 15.45 -40.66 -2.67
N LYS A 53 15.35 -41.05 -1.39
CA LYS A 53 15.49 -42.45 -0.98
C LYS A 53 14.40 -42.82 0.02
N SER A 54 13.66 -43.83 -0.40
CA SER A 54 12.66 -44.62 0.31
C SER A 54 13.15 -45.14 1.65
N LEU A 55 12.31 -45.02 2.68
CA LEU A 55 12.32 -45.85 3.87
C LEU A 55 10.88 -46.06 4.33
N ASP A 56 10.52 -47.34 4.40
CA ASP A 56 9.23 -47.89 4.74
C ASP A 56 8.84 -47.57 6.19
N ILE A 57 7.60 -47.09 6.41
CA ILE A 57 6.96 -47.05 7.72
C ILE A 57 5.59 -47.72 7.58
N GLU A 58 5.48 -48.90 8.18
CA GLU A 58 4.25 -49.68 8.29
C GLU A 58 3.21 -48.96 9.16
N SER A 59 2.05 -48.71 8.56
CA SER A 59 0.70 -48.91 9.13
C SER A 59 0.53 -48.72 10.65
N SER A 60 0.09 -47.52 11.04
CA SER A 60 -0.88 -47.35 12.13
C SER A 60 -2.04 -46.49 11.64
N ASN A 61 -3.18 -47.15 11.44
CA ASN A 61 -4.43 -46.60 10.93
C ASN A 61 -5.14 -45.80 12.03
N GLU A 62 -4.86 -44.50 12.10
CA GLU A 62 -5.73 -43.52 12.77
C GLU A 62 -6.13 -42.48 11.72
N SER A 63 -7.43 -42.35 11.47
CA SER A 63 -7.96 -41.37 10.52
C SER A 63 -7.81 -39.98 11.11
N TRP A 64 -6.68 -39.34 10.84
CA TRP A 64 -6.55 -37.90 10.98
C TRP A 64 -7.45 -37.28 9.91
N GLY A 65 -8.55 -36.66 10.36
CA GLY A 65 -9.46 -35.91 9.50
C GLY A 65 -8.66 -35.00 8.57
N GLU A 66 -9.05 -34.97 7.30
CA GLU A 66 -8.40 -34.20 6.25
C GLU A 66 -7.94 -32.85 6.80
N HIS A 67 -6.62 -32.69 6.99
CA HIS A 67 -6.01 -31.39 7.17
C HIS A 67 -6.22 -30.67 5.83
N LEU A 68 -7.39 -30.06 5.68
CA LEU A 68 -7.69 -29.16 4.59
C LEU A 68 -6.74 -27.98 4.77
N GLU A 69 -5.65 -27.99 3.99
CA GLU A 69 -4.80 -26.83 3.80
C GLU A 69 -5.70 -25.59 3.64
N PRO A 70 -5.42 -24.48 4.35
CA PRO A 70 -6.28 -23.32 4.31
C PRO A 70 -6.42 -22.86 2.86
N VAL A 71 -7.63 -23.02 2.32
CA VAL A 71 -7.95 -22.61 0.95
C VAL A 71 -7.70 -21.11 0.88
N PRO A 72 -6.87 -20.63 -0.07
CA PRO A 72 -6.55 -19.21 -0.15
C PRO A 72 -7.83 -18.37 -0.24
N LEU A 73 -7.99 -17.35 0.60
CA LEU A 73 -9.23 -16.56 0.72
C LEU A 73 -9.75 -16.00 -0.61
N LEU A 74 -8.84 -15.72 -1.54
CA LEU A 74 -9.19 -15.20 -2.87
C LEU A 74 -9.61 -16.28 -3.88
N SER A 75 -9.45 -17.56 -3.54
CA SER A 75 -9.89 -18.70 -4.35
C SER A 75 -11.33 -19.15 -4.04
N VAL A 76 -11.99 -18.55 -3.05
CA VAL A 76 -13.41 -18.77 -2.77
C VAL A 76 -14.27 -17.63 -3.35
N SER A 77 -15.56 -17.90 -3.50
CA SER A 77 -16.52 -16.86 -3.88
C SER A 77 -16.60 -15.81 -2.79
N LEU A 78 -16.50 -14.54 -3.20
CA LEU A 78 -16.62 -13.37 -2.33
C LEU A 78 -17.79 -12.54 -2.87
N LYS A 79 -18.81 -12.37 -2.05
CA LYS A 79 -19.98 -11.55 -2.38
C LYS A 79 -19.76 -10.15 -1.82
N LEU A 80 -19.88 -9.13 -2.68
CA LEU A 80 -19.81 -7.74 -2.26
C LEU A 80 -21.02 -7.38 -1.38
N ILE A 81 -20.76 -6.87 -0.18
CA ILE A 81 -21.80 -6.34 0.72
C ILE A 81 -21.86 -4.82 0.61
N GLY A 82 -20.71 -4.14 0.60
CA GLY A 82 -20.66 -2.68 0.54
C GLY A 82 -19.29 -2.09 0.87
N VAL A 83 -19.25 -0.78 1.10
CA VAL A 83 -18.01 -0.04 1.41
C VAL A 83 -18.21 0.80 2.67
N VAL A 84 -17.27 0.70 3.62
CA VAL A 84 -17.24 1.46 4.87
C VAL A 84 -16.15 2.52 4.79
N GLY A 85 -16.50 3.76 5.16
CA GLY A 85 -15.53 4.87 5.23
C GLY A 85 -14.87 5.23 3.90
N LYS A 86 -15.44 4.83 2.77
CA LYS A 86 -14.86 4.98 1.42
C LYS A 86 -13.48 4.30 1.25
N LEU A 87 -13.19 3.30 2.08
CA LEU A 87 -11.86 2.69 2.17
C LEU A 87 -11.92 1.16 2.32
N TYR A 88 -12.81 0.68 3.20
CA TYR A 88 -12.90 -0.75 3.50
C TYR A 88 -14.03 -1.39 2.72
N VAL A 89 -13.69 -2.33 1.85
CA VAL A 89 -14.66 -3.12 1.10
C VAL A 89 -15.07 -4.29 1.97
N VAL A 90 -16.37 -4.43 2.18
CA VAL A 90 -16.98 -5.47 2.99
C VAL A 90 -17.47 -6.57 2.06
N LEU A 91 -16.96 -7.77 2.28
CA LEU A 91 -17.21 -8.96 1.48
C LEU A 91 -17.70 -10.10 2.39
N GLU A 92 -18.51 -10.99 1.82
CA GLU A 92 -18.97 -12.21 2.48
C GLU A 92 -18.33 -13.42 1.79
N SER A 93 -17.64 -14.26 2.55
CA SER A 93 -17.18 -15.58 2.11
C SER A 93 -18.08 -16.67 2.68
N LYS A 94 -17.91 -17.91 2.23
CA LYS A 94 -18.57 -19.08 2.86
C LYS A 94 -18.16 -19.30 4.32
N ASN A 95 -17.02 -18.74 4.76
CA ASN A 95 -16.45 -18.94 6.09
C ASN A 95 -16.71 -17.77 7.04
N GLY A 96 -17.07 -16.59 6.53
CA GLY A 96 -17.37 -15.42 7.37
C GLY A 96 -17.26 -14.08 6.66
N LEU A 97 -16.95 -13.06 7.45
CA LEU A 97 -16.80 -11.66 7.04
C LEU A 97 -15.39 -11.42 6.51
N VAL A 98 -15.28 -10.80 5.35
CA VAL A 98 -14.01 -10.46 4.73
C VAL A 98 -13.92 -8.94 4.56
N LEU A 99 -12.82 -8.36 5.00
CA LEU A 99 -12.54 -6.94 4.83
C LEU A 99 -11.33 -6.78 3.92
N MET A 100 -11.50 -5.98 2.86
CA MET A 100 -10.41 -5.61 1.96
C MET A 100 -10.12 -4.12 2.10
N ASP A 101 -8.84 -3.77 2.27
CA ASP A 101 -8.37 -2.39 2.18
C ASP A 101 -8.22 -2.04 0.70
N GLN A 102 -9.11 -1.17 0.21
CA GLN A 102 -9.13 -0.73 -1.19
C GLN A 102 -7.80 -0.13 -1.62
N HIS A 103 -7.17 0.68 -0.76
CA HIS A 103 -5.91 1.35 -1.07
C HIS A 103 -4.77 0.33 -1.20
N ALA A 104 -4.64 -0.55 -0.20
CA ALA A 104 -3.62 -1.60 -0.21
C ALA A 104 -3.79 -2.57 -1.40
N ALA A 105 -5.03 -2.93 -1.73
CA ALA A 105 -5.34 -3.77 -2.89
C ALA A 105 -4.93 -3.11 -4.21
N HIS A 106 -5.27 -1.82 -4.39
CA HIS A 106 -4.83 -1.07 -5.56
C HIS A 106 -3.31 -0.97 -5.67
N GLU A 107 -2.60 -0.68 -4.58
CA GLU A 107 -1.14 -0.62 -4.59
C GLU A 107 -0.54 -1.95 -5.03
N ARG A 108 -1.05 -3.08 -4.54
CA ARG A 108 -0.61 -4.43 -4.93
C ARG A 108 -0.84 -4.69 -6.42
N VAL A 109 -2.05 -4.44 -6.89
CA VAL A 109 -2.42 -4.68 -8.30
C VAL A 109 -1.54 -3.87 -9.24
N LEU A 110 -1.40 -2.55 -8.98
CA LEU A 110 -0.60 -1.66 -9.82
C LEU A 110 0.88 -2.06 -9.81
N TYR A 111 1.43 -2.37 -8.63
CA TYR A 111 2.82 -2.78 -8.50
C TYR A 111 3.13 -4.03 -9.32
N GLU A 112 2.30 -5.07 -9.22
CA GLU A 112 2.53 -6.30 -9.98
C GLU A 112 2.24 -6.16 -11.47
N GLN A 113 1.29 -5.33 -11.87
CA GLN A 113 1.11 -4.98 -13.28
C GLN A 113 2.34 -4.25 -13.83
N MET A 114 2.94 -3.35 -13.05
CA MET A 114 4.14 -2.63 -13.45
C MET A 114 5.33 -3.58 -13.60
N LEU A 115 5.56 -4.47 -12.62
CA LEU A 115 6.62 -5.47 -12.70
C LEU A 115 6.45 -6.42 -13.90
N ARG A 116 5.22 -6.90 -14.14
CA ARG A 116 4.93 -7.76 -15.29
C ARG A 116 5.28 -7.07 -16.61
N ARG A 117 4.87 -5.82 -16.80
CA ARG A 117 5.20 -5.07 -18.02
C ARG A 117 6.69 -4.79 -18.17
N MET A 118 7.41 -4.55 -17.07
CA MET A 118 8.86 -4.44 -17.13
C MET A 118 9.54 -5.76 -17.55
N GLU A 119 9.02 -6.90 -17.10
CA GLU A 119 9.51 -8.23 -17.48
C GLU A 119 9.17 -8.56 -18.96
N GLU A 120 7.98 -8.16 -19.44
CA GLU A 120 7.46 -8.50 -20.77
C GLU A 120 7.91 -7.52 -21.87
N ASP A 121 7.75 -6.21 -21.64
CA ASP A 121 7.95 -5.15 -22.66
C ASP A 121 9.29 -4.42 -22.48
N GLY A 122 10.04 -4.72 -21.42
CA GLY A 122 11.30 -4.06 -21.07
C GLY A 122 11.15 -2.66 -20.45
N ALA A 123 9.93 -2.11 -20.41
CA ALA A 123 9.60 -0.82 -19.80
C ALA A 123 8.17 -0.79 -19.23
N ALA A 124 7.97 -0.02 -18.17
CA ALA A 124 6.66 0.26 -17.60
C ALA A 124 5.86 1.27 -18.47
N PRO A 125 4.53 1.32 -18.31
CA PRO A 125 3.69 2.25 -19.06
C PRO A 125 4.07 3.69 -18.78
N SER A 126 4.07 4.51 -19.83
CA SER A 126 4.37 5.93 -19.74
C SER A 126 3.35 6.74 -20.54
N GLN A 127 2.94 7.87 -20.00
CA GLN A 127 2.04 8.83 -20.61
C GLN A 127 2.73 10.19 -20.68
N LYS A 128 2.79 10.77 -21.89
CA LYS A 128 3.35 12.10 -22.07
C LYS A 128 2.52 13.17 -21.36
N LEU A 129 3.22 14.13 -20.76
CA LEU A 129 2.61 15.33 -20.21
C LEU A 129 2.12 16.23 -21.34
N LEU A 130 1.01 16.93 -21.11
CA LEU A 130 0.52 17.95 -22.06
C LEU A 130 1.52 19.10 -22.19
N LEU A 131 2.17 19.45 -21.08
CA LEU A 131 3.23 20.45 -21.01
C LEU A 131 4.41 19.81 -20.26
N PRO A 132 5.57 19.65 -20.92
CA PRO A 132 6.79 19.26 -20.23
C PRO A 132 7.17 20.28 -19.15
N GLU A 133 7.72 19.80 -18.04
CA GLU A 133 8.16 20.63 -16.91
C GLU A 133 9.67 20.57 -16.76
N THR A 134 10.29 21.70 -16.42
CA THR A 134 11.71 21.74 -16.05
C THR A 134 11.87 21.51 -14.56
N VAL A 135 12.84 20.66 -14.20
CA VAL A 135 13.21 20.35 -12.82
C VAL A 135 14.66 20.78 -12.63
N GLU A 136 14.87 21.84 -11.85
CA GLU A 136 16.20 22.27 -11.41
C GLU A 136 16.58 21.62 -10.08
N LEU A 137 17.80 21.10 -10.01
CA LEU A 137 18.30 20.34 -8.86
C LEU A 137 19.62 20.91 -8.31
N PRO A 138 19.89 20.72 -6.99
CA PRO A 138 21.21 20.91 -6.43
C PRO A 138 22.27 20.02 -7.12
N PRO A 139 23.56 20.41 -7.14
CA PRO A 139 24.61 19.64 -7.84
C PRO A 139 24.69 18.16 -7.46
N LYS A 140 24.50 17.84 -6.17
CA LYS A 140 24.51 16.46 -5.66
C LYS A 140 23.38 15.63 -6.29
N ASP A 141 22.17 16.18 -6.32
CA ASP A 141 20.97 15.50 -6.77
C ASP A 141 20.94 15.39 -8.30
N ALA A 142 21.46 16.41 -9.00
CA ALA A 142 21.62 16.38 -10.46
C ALA A 142 22.52 15.21 -10.89
N LYS A 143 23.66 15.01 -10.21
CA LYS A 143 24.57 13.90 -10.53
C LYS A 143 23.91 12.55 -10.26
N PHE A 144 23.22 12.42 -9.13
CA PHE A 144 22.48 11.21 -8.79
C PHE A 144 21.38 10.88 -9.81
N LEU A 145 20.64 11.90 -10.25
CA LEU A 145 19.58 11.75 -11.23
C LEU A 145 20.12 11.32 -12.59
N GLN A 146 21.24 11.93 -13.05
CA GLN A 146 21.93 11.53 -14.30
C GLN A 146 22.24 10.02 -14.31
N ASP A 147 22.81 9.52 -13.21
CA ASP A 147 23.17 8.10 -13.09
C ASP A 147 21.91 7.19 -13.04
N SER A 148 20.74 7.75 -12.72
CA SER A 148 19.46 7.03 -12.59
C SER A 148 18.52 7.17 -13.79
N LEU A 149 18.85 8.00 -14.80
CA LEU A 149 17.95 8.33 -15.92
C LEU A 149 17.44 7.08 -16.65
N GLN A 150 18.32 6.10 -16.91
CA GLN A 150 17.93 4.88 -17.62
C GLN A 150 16.87 4.08 -16.86
N ILE A 151 17.01 3.96 -15.54
CA ILE A 151 16.08 3.21 -14.69
C ILE A 151 14.74 3.93 -14.63
N LEU A 152 14.75 5.25 -14.46
CA LEU A 152 13.55 6.09 -14.43
C LEU A 152 12.75 6.00 -15.72
N ASN A 153 13.43 6.10 -16.87
CA ASN A 153 12.79 5.96 -18.19
C ASN A 153 12.20 4.56 -18.39
N ARG A 154 12.90 3.49 -17.96
CA ARG A 154 12.35 2.12 -17.94
C ARG A 154 11.13 1.98 -17.03
N LEU A 155 10.97 2.85 -16.04
CA LEU A 155 9.84 2.85 -15.12
C LEU A 155 8.74 3.82 -15.53
N GLY A 156 8.80 4.32 -16.77
CA GLY A 156 7.78 5.16 -17.37
C GLY A 156 7.84 6.63 -16.94
N VAL A 157 8.91 7.02 -16.22
CA VAL A 157 9.22 8.43 -15.89
C VAL A 157 10.11 8.99 -16.99
N GLY A 158 9.49 9.68 -17.96
CA GLY A 158 10.17 10.31 -19.09
C GLY A 158 10.91 11.56 -18.62
N ILE A 159 12.20 11.41 -18.37
CA ILE A 159 13.07 12.49 -17.89
C ILE A 159 14.39 12.49 -18.65
N SER A 160 14.83 13.68 -19.06
CA SER A 160 16.03 13.89 -19.88
C SER A 160 16.83 15.10 -19.42
N GLU A 161 18.10 15.15 -19.78
CA GLU A 161 18.98 16.29 -19.45
C GLU A 161 18.59 17.53 -20.26
N PHE A 162 18.55 18.69 -19.60
CA PHE A 162 18.28 20.00 -20.17
C PHE A 162 19.27 21.05 -19.65
N GLY A 163 20.57 20.70 -19.65
CA GLY A 163 21.66 21.48 -19.07
C GLY A 163 22.28 20.79 -17.85
N ASP A 164 23.25 21.45 -17.21
CA ASP A 164 24.08 20.81 -16.18
C ASP A 164 23.32 20.38 -14.91
N ARG A 165 22.26 21.12 -14.55
CA ARG A 165 21.48 20.91 -13.32
C ARG A 165 19.97 20.94 -13.55
N THR A 166 19.57 20.94 -14.82
CA THR A 166 18.18 21.14 -15.22
C THR A 166 17.77 19.95 -16.06
N PHE A 167 16.61 19.39 -15.77
CA PHE A 167 16.08 18.21 -16.43
C PHE A 167 14.70 18.52 -16.99
N LEU A 168 14.36 17.92 -18.13
CA LEU A 168 13.05 18.02 -18.74
C LEU A 168 12.26 16.76 -18.42
N LEU A 169 11.16 16.91 -17.68
CA LEU A 169 10.19 15.86 -17.42
C LEU A 169 9.06 15.97 -18.45
N ASP A 170 8.92 14.96 -19.30
CA ASP A 170 7.97 14.97 -20.41
C ASP A 170 6.97 13.81 -20.38
N ALA A 171 7.16 12.83 -19.49
CA ALA A 171 6.21 11.73 -19.30
C ALA A 171 6.21 11.18 -17.87
N LEU A 172 5.06 10.66 -17.44
CA LEU A 172 4.87 9.95 -16.18
C LEU A 172 4.04 8.69 -16.41
N PRO A 173 4.11 7.70 -15.51
CA PRO A 173 3.19 6.56 -15.57
C PRO A 173 1.73 7.04 -15.58
N PRO A 174 0.82 6.43 -16.39
CA PRO A 174 -0.55 6.94 -16.62
C PRO A 174 -1.38 7.15 -15.36
N PHE A 175 -1.03 6.45 -14.28
CA PHE A 175 -1.76 6.48 -13.03
C PHE A 175 -1.27 7.60 -12.09
N VAL A 176 -0.08 8.16 -12.32
CA VAL A 176 0.45 9.29 -11.54
C VAL A 176 -0.24 10.58 -12.00
N LYS A 177 -0.86 11.30 -11.07
CA LYS A 177 -1.47 12.60 -11.39
C LYS A 177 -0.39 13.64 -11.67
N GLY A 178 -0.49 14.32 -12.82
CA GLY A 178 0.47 15.34 -13.24
C GLY A 178 0.47 16.65 -12.46
N THR A 179 -0.35 16.81 -11.41
CA THR A 179 -0.48 18.08 -10.67
C THR A 179 0.71 18.41 -9.76
N ASP A 180 1.68 17.50 -9.60
CA ASP A 180 2.90 17.78 -8.82
C ASP A 180 4.10 16.97 -9.34
N ALA A 181 4.34 17.05 -10.64
CA ALA A 181 5.33 16.26 -11.36
C ALA A 181 6.76 16.50 -10.83
N ARG A 182 7.09 17.76 -10.52
CA ARG A 182 8.34 18.14 -9.85
C ARG A 182 8.51 17.50 -8.48
N LYS A 183 7.50 17.58 -7.60
CA LYS A 183 7.58 16.98 -6.26
C LYS A 183 7.71 15.47 -6.34
N PHE A 184 7.01 14.83 -7.27
CA PHE A 184 7.15 13.41 -7.51
C PHE A 184 8.62 13.04 -7.82
N VAL A 185 9.29 13.77 -8.71
CA VAL A 185 10.71 13.54 -9.02
C VAL A 185 11.61 13.77 -7.80
N LEU A 186 11.37 14.82 -7.01
CA LEU A 186 12.15 15.10 -5.80
C LEU A 186 11.97 13.99 -4.75
N GLU A 187 10.74 13.57 -4.47
CA GLU A 187 10.47 12.46 -3.55
C GLU A 187 11.11 11.14 -4.02
N LEU A 188 11.19 10.95 -5.34
CA LEU A 188 11.81 9.77 -5.92
C LEU A 188 13.32 9.78 -5.72
N ILE A 189 13.97 10.93 -5.95
CA ILE A 189 15.40 11.12 -5.70
C ILE A 189 15.72 10.89 -4.22
N ASP A 190 14.96 11.50 -3.31
CA ASP A 190 15.16 11.36 -1.86
C ASP A 190 15.11 9.88 -1.43
N LYS A 191 14.11 9.14 -1.91
CA LYS A 191 13.97 7.71 -1.59
C LYS A 191 15.05 6.85 -2.20
N LEU A 192 15.46 7.13 -3.43
CA LEU A 192 16.53 6.41 -4.10
C LEU A 192 17.89 6.66 -3.42
N GLN A 193 18.16 7.89 -3.00
CA GLN A 193 19.35 8.22 -2.21
C GLN A 193 19.34 7.52 -0.85
N ALA A 194 18.19 7.49 -0.16
CA ALA A 194 18.04 6.78 1.12
C ALA A 194 18.23 5.26 0.99
N ALA A 195 17.97 4.70 -0.18
CA ALA A 195 18.13 3.28 -0.45
C ALA A 195 19.56 2.91 -0.92
N GLY A 196 20.42 3.91 -1.18
CA GLY A 196 21.70 3.79 -1.88
C GLY A 196 22.91 3.26 -1.09
N GLU A 197 22.73 2.39 -0.08
CA GLU A 197 23.85 1.72 0.62
C GLU A 197 23.90 0.19 0.43
N GLU A 198 22.99 -0.43 -0.35
CA GLU A 198 22.91 -1.89 -0.47
C GLU A 198 23.21 -2.50 -1.86
N VAL A 199 23.57 -3.79 -1.82
CA VAL A 199 24.39 -4.59 -2.77
C VAL A 199 23.75 -4.86 -4.15
N ASN A 200 22.57 -4.31 -4.46
CA ASN A 200 21.97 -4.40 -5.80
C ASN A 200 21.15 -3.15 -6.16
N VAL A 201 21.87 -2.06 -6.42
CA VAL A 201 21.31 -0.71 -6.70
C VAL A 201 20.25 -0.71 -7.80
N LEU A 202 20.38 -1.56 -8.83
CA LEU A 202 19.42 -1.63 -9.93
C LEU A 202 18.08 -2.20 -9.48
N ARG A 203 18.07 -3.40 -8.90
CA ARG A 203 16.82 -4.07 -8.49
C ARG A 203 16.17 -3.36 -7.29
N LEU A 204 16.98 -2.83 -6.39
CA LEU A 204 16.51 -2.06 -5.23
C LEU A 204 15.94 -0.70 -5.67
N GLY A 205 16.57 -0.06 -6.66
CA GLY A 205 16.05 1.15 -7.31
C GLY A 205 14.71 0.92 -8.02
N GLU A 206 14.60 -0.15 -8.82
CA GLU A 206 13.35 -0.53 -9.49
C GLU A 206 12.21 -0.73 -8.48
N ASP A 207 12.46 -1.43 -7.37
CA ASP A 207 11.47 -1.65 -6.30
C ASP A 207 11.04 -0.35 -5.59
N VAL A 208 12.00 0.50 -5.25
CA VAL A 208 11.74 1.81 -4.60
C VAL A 208 10.90 2.71 -5.50
N ILE A 209 11.24 2.76 -6.79
CA ILE A 209 10.53 3.57 -7.77
C ILE A 209 9.13 2.99 -8.00
N ALA A 210 9.00 1.67 -8.16
CA ALA A 210 7.72 0.98 -8.29
C ALA A 210 6.76 1.33 -7.15
N LYS A 211 7.24 1.19 -5.90
CA LYS A 211 6.47 1.53 -4.69
C LYS A 211 6.06 3.01 -4.68
N THR A 212 6.97 3.89 -5.09
CA THR A 212 6.72 5.34 -5.10
C THR A 212 5.71 5.74 -6.17
N VAL A 213 5.83 5.20 -7.38
CA VAL A 213 4.86 5.37 -8.47
C VAL A 213 3.49 4.88 -8.03
N CYS A 214 3.41 3.68 -7.47
CA CYS A 214 2.14 3.10 -7.01
C CYS A 214 1.48 3.97 -5.94
N ARG A 215 2.24 4.44 -4.94
CA ARG A 215 1.73 5.36 -3.91
C ARG A 215 1.11 6.63 -4.50
N HIS A 216 1.74 7.21 -5.51
CA HIS A 216 1.22 8.42 -6.18
C HIS A 216 0.06 8.13 -7.14
N SER A 217 -0.10 6.88 -7.52
CA SER A 217 -1.12 6.41 -8.46
C SER A 217 -2.45 6.07 -7.77
N VAL A 218 -2.37 5.57 -6.53
CA VAL A 218 -3.56 5.19 -5.79
C VAL A 218 -4.21 6.43 -5.17
N LYS A 219 -5.38 6.78 -5.69
CA LYS A 219 -6.24 7.78 -5.06
C LYS A 219 -6.80 7.21 -3.76
N ALA A 220 -6.35 7.71 -2.62
CA ALA A 220 -6.99 7.41 -1.36
C ALA A 220 -8.43 7.96 -1.37
N ASN A 221 -9.41 7.10 -1.07
CA ASN A 221 -10.82 7.44 -0.81
C ASN A 221 -11.70 7.87 -2.01
N ASP A 222 -11.31 7.58 -3.26
CA ASP A 222 -12.25 7.68 -4.38
C ASP A 222 -13.35 6.61 -4.22
N LEU A 223 -14.60 7.04 -4.37
CA LEU A 223 -15.76 6.15 -4.36
C LEU A 223 -15.73 5.30 -5.63
N LEU A 224 -15.40 4.02 -5.49
CA LEU A 224 -15.52 3.06 -6.58
C LEU A 224 -16.95 2.55 -6.68
N ARG A 225 -17.42 2.40 -7.92
CA ARG A 225 -18.66 1.69 -8.24
C ARG A 225 -18.47 0.20 -8.01
N GLU A 226 -19.58 -0.51 -7.84
CA GLU A 226 -19.58 -1.96 -7.62
C GLU A 226 -18.82 -2.73 -8.71
N GLU A 227 -18.98 -2.36 -9.98
CA GLU A 227 -18.24 -2.95 -11.11
C GLU A 227 -16.71 -2.74 -10.98
N GLU A 228 -16.29 -1.56 -10.52
CA GLU A 228 -14.87 -1.22 -10.33
C GLU A 228 -14.29 -1.98 -9.13
N LEU A 229 -15.07 -2.17 -8.07
CA LEU A 229 -14.70 -2.97 -6.91
C LEU A 229 -14.56 -4.45 -7.29
N GLN A 230 -15.48 -4.98 -8.07
CA GLN A 230 -15.40 -6.35 -8.56
C GLN A 230 -14.16 -6.55 -9.44
N GLY A 231 -13.91 -5.61 -10.36
CA GLY A 231 -12.69 -5.60 -11.17
C GLY A 231 -11.41 -5.51 -10.32
N LEU A 232 -11.42 -4.74 -9.22
CA LEU A 232 -10.29 -4.69 -8.29
C LEU A 232 -10.06 -6.04 -7.60
N ILE A 233 -11.12 -6.71 -7.15
CA ILE A 233 -11.03 -8.04 -6.53
C ILE A 233 -10.47 -9.06 -7.52
N ASP A 234 -10.93 -9.04 -8.77
CA ASP A 234 -10.46 -9.96 -9.82
C ASP A 234 -9.01 -9.69 -10.21
N ASN A 235 -8.62 -8.42 -10.31
CA ASN A 235 -7.22 -8.05 -10.49
C ASN A 235 -6.36 -8.49 -9.32
N LEU A 236 -6.84 -8.34 -8.08
CA LEU A 236 -6.13 -8.79 -6.89
C LEU A 236 -5.94 -10.30 -6.89
N ARG A 237 -6.96 -11.09 -7.27
CA ARG A 237 -6.85 -12.56 -7.47
C ARG A 237 -5.74 -12.97 -8.43
N SER A 238 -5.48 -12.16 -9.47
CA SER A 238 -4.45 -12.41 -10.47
C SER A 238 -3.02 -12.09 -10.02
N CYS A 239 -2.85 -11.52 -8.83
CA CYS A 239 -1.54 -11.16 -8.30
C CYS A 239 -0.84 -12.39 -7.70
N LYS A 240 0.48 -12.48 -7.87
CA LYS A 240 1.35 -13.48 -7.26
C LYS A 240 1.33 -13.36 -5.73
N MET A 241 1.27 -12.15 -5.17
CA MET A 241 1.28 -11.88 -3.73
C MET A 241 0.06 -11.05 -3.29
N PRO A 242 -1.16 -11.60 -3.36
CA PRO A 242 -2.37 -10.80 -3.30
C PRO A 242 -2.77 -10.38 -1.88
N TYR A 243 -2.16 -10.95 -0.84
CA TYR A 243 -2.51 -10.75 0.58
C TYR A 243 -1.75 -9.63 1.28
N THR A 244 -0.76 -9.02 0.62
CA THR A 244 0.12 -8.02 1.24
C THR A 244 0.45 -6.95 0.22
N CYS A 245 0.29 -5.67 0.55
CA CYS A 245 0.71 -4.59 -0.34
C CYS A 245 2.25 -4.54 -0.45
N PRO A 246 2.82 -3.80 -1.42
CA PRO A 246 4.27 -3.66 -1.56
C PRO A 246 4.97 -3.12 -0.30
N HIS A 247 4.23 -2.44 0.57
CA HIS A 247 4.71 -1.86 1.83
C HIS A 247 4.50 -2.77 3.06
N GLY A 248 4.01 -4.00 2.88
CA GLY A 248 3.87 -4.99 3.96
C GLY A 248 2.53 -4.98 4.71
N ARG A 249 1.57 -4.10 4.34
CA ARG A 249 0.24 -4.08 4.96
C ARG A 249 -0.66 -5.18 4.37
N PRO A 250 -1.55 -5.80 5.16
CA PRO A 250 -2.51 -6.75 4.60
C PRO A 250 -3.47 -6.04 3.63
N THR A 251 -3.75 -6.68 2.50
CA THR A 251 -4.76 -6.21 1.53
C THR A 251 -6.16 -6.69 1.90
N ILE A 252 -6.26 -7.88 2.49
CA ILE A 252 -7.50 -8.55 2.84
C ILE A 252 -7.32 -9.31 4.15
N ILE A 253 -8.36 -9.29 4.97
CA ILE A 253 -8.45 -10.04 6.22
C ILE A 253 -9.79 -10.76 6.29
N GLU A 254 -9.82 -11.95 6.87
CA GLU A 254 -11.04 -12.71 7.13
C GLU A 254 -11.29 -12.76 8.63
N MET A 255 -12.56 -12.63 9.02
CA MET A 255 -13.09 -12.94 10.33
C MET A 255 -14.13 -14.04 10.15
N THR A 256 -13.79 -15.24 10.59
CA THR A 256 -14.62 -16.43 10.45
C THR A 256 -15.88 -16.35 11.31
N TYR A 257 -16.92 -17.12 10.98
CA TYR A 257 -18.13 -17.19 11.80
C TYR A 257 -17.86 -17.54 13.28
N PRO A 258 -17.01 -18.53 13.62
CA PRO A 258 -16.65 -18.81 15.01
C PRO A 258 -15.97 -17.62 15.72
N GLU A 259 -15.11 -16.88 15.03
CA GLU A 259 -14.47 -15.69 15.59
C GLU A 259 -15.49 -14.56 15.83
N LEU A 260 -16.44 -14.38 14.91
CA LEU A 260 -17.54 -13.43 15.08
C LEU A 260 -18.43 -13.83 16.24
N GLU A 261 -18.86 -15.09 16.32
CA GLU A 261 -19.66 -15.63 17.43
C GLU A 261 -18.99 -15.41 18.77
N LYS A 262 -17.69 -15.69 18.86
CA LYS A 262 -16.88 -15.42 20.07
C LYS A 262 -16.90 -13.94 20.44
N LYS A 263 -16.76 -13.02 19.48
CA LYS A 263 -16.82 -11.56 19.71
C LYS A 263 -18.20 -11.09 20.20
N PHE A 264 -19.26 -11.79 19.84
CA PHE A 264 -20.63 -11.54 20.33
C PHE A 264 -21.00 -12.35 21.58
N GLY A 265 -20.06 -13.11 22.16
CA GLY A 265 -20.32 -13.93 23.34
C GLY A 265 -21.29 -15.10 23.10
N ARG A 266 -21.42 -15.57 21.85
CA ARG A 266 -22.32 -16.67 21.46
C ARG A 266 -21.70 -18.07 21.61
N ILE A 267 -20.69 -18.20 22.46
CA ILE A 267 -19.98 -19.47 22.66
C ILE A 267 -20.95 -20.45 23.35
N GLN A 268 -21.37 -21.49 22.62
CA GLN A 268 -21.98 -22.70 23.22
C GLN A 268 -20.89 -23.60 23.81
#